data_AF-A0A1M6AZG4-F1
#
_entry.id   AF-A0A1M6AZG4-F1
#
_cell.length_a   1.000
_cell.length_b   1.000
_cell.length_c   1.000
_cell.angle_alpha   90.00
_cell.angle_beta   90.00
_cell.angle_gamma   90.00
#
_symmetry.space_group_name_H-M   'P 1'
#
loop_
_entity.id
_entity.type
_entity.pdbx_description
1 polymer ?
#
loop_
_entity_poly.entity_id
_entity_poly.type
_entity_poly.pdbx_seq_one_letter_code
_entity_poly.pdbx_strand_id
1 'polypeptide(L)'
;MNLKPTILLLSVLLFFSCSFKTKNNSEIAAVLDIAEAQYDLMNTAISPAFSDKKFMPRTIEDGKRRLVHVKDWTSGFYPGSLWYLYELTKDKKWKERAVRYTEKLDTIQYWEGNHDVGFIMECSYGNALKAHKTKAYEDIIVQTAKSLSARFRPAAGVLQSWDGNEKWACPVIIDNMMNLELLFNATKISGDSLYYDIAVSHADKTIENHYRDDYSSYHVVEYDTISGAIVKKNTHQGYSDGSAWARGQAWGLYGFTMSYRETKDPKYLEQAKHIANFMRQNPNLPADQVPYWDYDAPKGPDTPRDASAAAITASALFELSGFVSEDERTAYLNWAEKIMKSLMSPDYLAATGTNENFLLKHSVGSIPHGVEIDVPLNYADYYFLEALFRKGNLKD
;
A
#
# COMPACT_ATOMS: atom_id res chain seq x y z
N MET A 1 20.40 79.83 -5.50
CA MET A 1 21.02 78.48 -5.46
C MET A 1 20.10 77.58 -4.67
N ASN A 2 19.58 76.56 -5.34
CA ASN A 2 18.41 75.77 -4.94
C ASN A 2 18.73 74.81 -3.79
N LEU A 3 17.92 74.86 -2.72
CA LEU A 3 17.81 73.81 -1.72
C LEU A 3 16.96 72.66 -2.27
N LYS A 4 17.46 71.43 -2.21
CA LYS A 4 16.66 70.20 -2.34
C LYS A 4 16.57 69.53 -0.97
N PRO A 5 15.38 69.17 -0.47
CA PRO A 5 15.24 68.33 0.71
C PRO A 5 15.29 66.84 0.32
N THR A 6 16.09 66.07 1.03
CA THR A 6 16.17 64.61 0.91
C THR A 6 15.03 63.99 1.73
N ILE A 7 14.01 63.47 1.06
CA ILE A 7 12.92 62.70 1.69
C ILE A 7 13.36 61.24 1.73
N LEU A 8 13.57 60.72 2.95
CA LEU A 8 13.81 59.31 3.23
C LEU A 8 12.45 58.58 3.27
N LEU A 9 12.12 57.83 2.21
CA LEU A 9 10.93 56.97 2.19
C LEU A 9 11.22 55.70 3.01
N LEU A 10 10.61 55.58 4.20
CA LEU A 10 10.53 54.34 4.95
C LEU A 10 9.32 53.54 4.42
N SER A 11 9.57 52.53 3.58
CA SER A 11 8.55 51.59 3.13
C SER A 11 8.32 50.51 4.20
N VAL A 12 7.25 50.66 4.97
CA VAL A 12 6.74 49.62 5.87
C VAL A 12 6.00 48.58 5.01
N LEU A 13 6.67 47.47 4.72
CA LEU A 13 6.06 46.26 4.15
C LEU A 13 5.32 45.51 5.28
N LEU A 14 4.02 45.77 5.41
CA LEU A 14 3.10 44.93 6.17
C LEU A 14 2.84 43.65 5.37
N PHE A 15 3.57 42.58 5.68
CA PHE A 15 3.20 41.24 5.26
C PHE A 15 1.97 40.81 6.05
N PHE A 16 0.79 40.96 5.46
CA PHE A 16 -0.39 40.21 5.87
C PHE A 16 -0.15 38.73 5.54
N SER A 17 0.31 37.97 6.52
CA SER A 17 0.29 36.51 6.50
C SER A 17 -1.17 36.06 6.62
N CYS A 18 -1.84 35.85 5.50
CA CYS A 18 -3.07 35.06 5.46
C CYS A 18 -2.70 33.59 5.69
N SER A 19 -2.55 33.21 6.96
CA SER A 19 -2.52 31.80 7.34
C SER A 19 -3.96 31.29 7.34
N PHE A 20 -4.42 30.78 6.20
CA PHE A 20 -5.53 29.83 6.18
C PHE A 20 -5.02 28.52 6.80
N LYS A 21 -4.93 28.47 8.14
CA LYS A 21 -4.91 27.18 8.86
C LYS A 21 -6.32 26.60 8.75
N THR A 22 -6.57 25.89 7.66
CA THR A 22 -7.82 25.18 7.41
C THR A 22 -7.99 24.06 8.44
N LYS A 23 -9.23 23.83 8.87
CA LYS A 23 -9.67 22.77 9.77
C LYS A 23 -9.14 21.36 9.41
N ASN A 24 -8.87 21.11 8.12
CA ASN A 24 -8.25 19.87 7.64
C ASN A 24 -6.84 19.62 8.21
N ASN A 25 -6.05 20.68 8.45
CA ASN A 25 -4.72 20.54 9.04
C ASN A 25 -4.78 20.18 10.53
N SER A 26 -5.85 20.54 11.25
CA SER A 26 -6.01 20.19 12.67
C SER A 26 -6.44 18.74 12.89
N GLU A 27 -7.27 18.17 12.02
CA GLU A 27 -7.68 16.75 12.14
C GLU A 27 -6.51 15.81 11.82
N ILE A 28 -5.75 16.10 10.75
CA ILE A 28 -4.54 15.33 10.41
C ILE A 28 -3.50 15.45 11.53
N ALA A 29 -3.29 16.64 12.09
CA ALA A 29 -2.35 16.83 13.20
C ALA A 29 -2.72 15.96 14.43
N ALA A 30 -3.99 15.94 14.82
CA ALA A 30 -4.44 15.11 15.96
C ALA A 30 -4.25 13.60 15.70
N VAL A 31 -4.49 13.14 14.46
CA VAL A 31 -4.23 11.75 14.07
C VAL A 31 -2.74 11.43 14.06
N LEU A 32 -1.89 12.38 13.62
CA LEU A 32 -0.44 12.22 13.68
C LEU A 32 0.08 12.14 15.11
N ASP A 33 -0.45 12.93 16.05
CA ASP A 33 -0.09 12.83 17.47
C ASP A 33 -0.38 11.42 18.03
N ILE A 34 -1.52 10.84 17.67
CA ILE A 34 -1.87 9.46 18.02
C ILE A 34 -0.90 8.48 17.35
N ALA A 35 -0.61 8.66 16.06
CA ALA A 35 0.25 7.76 15.31
C ALA A 35 1.69 7.75 15.84
N GLU A 36 2.23 8.92 16.14
CA GLU A 36 3.55 9.06 16.77
C GLU A 36 3.58 8.37 18.14
N ALA A 37 2.59 8.63 19.00
CA ALA A 37 2.54 8.04 20.33
C ALA A 37 2.39 6.51 20.28
N GLN A 38 1.53 5.99 19.41
CA GLN A 38 1.36 4.56 19.17
C GLN A 38 2.69 3.94 18.69
N TYR A 39 3.35 4.52 17.68
CA TYR A 39 4.61 3.94 17.16
C TYR A 39 5.80 4.10 18.12
N ASP A 40 5.81 5.13 18.97
CA ASP A 40 6.79 5.27 20.06
C ASP A 40 6.63 4.13 21.08
N LEU A 41 5.38 3.82 21.47
CA LEU A 41 5.07 2.68 22.34
C LEU A 41 5.36 1.34 21.64
N MET A 42 5.00 1.18 20.37
CA MET A 42 5.28 -0.03 19.60
C MET A 42 6.79 -0.30 19.54
N ASN A 43 7.58 0.71 19.16
CA ASN A 43 9.03 0.61 19.08
C ASN A 43 9.64 0.27 20.45
N THR A 44 9.16 0.89 21.53
CA THR A 44 9.61 0.59 22.91
C THR A 44 9.29 -0.84 23.30
N ALA A 45 8.07 -1.31 23.03
CA ALA A 45 7.62 -2.64 23.40
C ALA A 45 8.36 -3.75 22.62
N ILE A 46 8.78 -3.48 21.38
CA ILE A 46 9.53 -4.47 20.60
C ILE A 46 11.05 -4.38 20.83
N SER A 47 11.61 -3.22 21.21
CA SER A 47 13.07 -3.05 21.38
C SER A 47 13.79 -4.09 22.26
N PRO A 48 13.22 -4.64 23.36
CA PRO A 48 13.88 -5.68 24.17
C PRO A 48 13.97 -7.05 23.47
N ALA A 49 13.07 -7.37 22.54
CA ALA A 49 13.12 -8.61 21.75
C ALA A 49 14.14 -8.54 20.58
N PHE A 50 14.82 -7.39 20.43
CA PHE A 50 15.39 -6.93 19.17
C PHE A 50 16.91 -6.78 19.12
N SER A 51 17.65 -7.07 20.20
CA SER A 51 19.11 -6.87 20.19
C SER A 51 19.80 -7.66 19.07
N ASP A 52 19.27 -8.83 18.67
CA ASP A 52 19.89 -9.66 17.62
C ASP A 52 18.91 -10.36 16.66
N LYS A 53 17.59 -10.18 16.83
CA LYS A 53 16.59 -10.95 16.06
C LYS A 53 15.92 -10.12 14.96
N LYS A 54 15.82 -10.72 13.77
CA LYS A 54 15.24 -10.17 12.53
C LYS A 54 13.70 -10.33 12.52
N PHE A 55 12.99 -9.63 13.41
CA PHE A 55 11.53 -9.67 13.51
C PHE A 55 10.87 -8.31 13.19
N MET A 56 9.57 -8.31 12.86
CA MET A 56 8.74 -7.13 12.60
C MET A 56 7.33 -7.34 13.20
N PRO A 57 6.64 -6.31 13.71
CA PRO A 57 5.26 -6.44 14.17
C PRO A 57 4.31 -6.65 12.99
N ARG A 58 3.37 -7.59 13.11
CA ARG A 58 2.39 -7.92 12.05
C ARG A 58 0.96 -7.66 12.48
N THR A 59 0.55 -8.22 13.61
CA THR A 59 -0.85 -8.25 14.05
C THR A 59 -0.96 -8.57 15.55
N ILE A 60 -2.17 -8.83 16.04
CA ILE A 60 -2.46 -9.41 17.35
C ILE A 60 -2.91 -10.87 17.16
N GLU A 61 -2.34 -11.77 17.93
CA GLU A 61 -2.72 -13.19 18.03
C GLU A 61 -2.82 -13.55 19.51
N ASP A 62 -3.92 -14.21 19.91
CA ASP A 62 -4.21 -14.56 21.31
C ASP A 62 -4.06 -13.39 22.30
N GLY A 63 -4.52 -12.20 21.87
CA GLY A 63 -4.46 -10.97 22.66
C GLY A 63 -3.06 -10.39 22.85
N LYS A 64 -2.05 -10.86 22.11
CA LYS A 64 -0.67 -10.39 22.17
C LYS A 64 -0.14 -10.00 20.79
N ARG A 65 0.81 -9.07 20.76
CA ARG A 65 1.48 -8.69 19.50
C ARG A 65 2.22 -9.89 18.90
N ARG A 66 1.85 -10.24 17.67
CA ARG A 66 2.57 -11.21 16.85
C ARG A 66 3.69 -10.52 16.09
N LEU A 67 4.90 -11.07 16.21
CA LEU A 67 6.06 -10.66 15.43
C LEU A 67 6.37 -11.71 14.35
N VAL A 68 6.88 -11.26 13.21
CA VAL A 68 7.21 -12.12 12.06
C VAL A 68 8.64 -11.92 11.60
N HIS A 69 9.25 -12.98 11.08
CA HIS A 69 10.62 -12.93 10.58
C HIS A 69 10.71 -12.08 9.30
N VAL A 70 11.90 -11.60 8.93
CA VAL A 70 12.13 -10.80 7.72
C VAL A 70 11.72 -11.45 6.39
N LYS A 71 11.48 -12.76 6.36
CA LYS A 71 10.98 -13.48 5.17
C LYS A 71 9.46 -13.53 5.08
N ASP A 72 8.76 -13.09 6.12
CA ASP A 72 7.31 -12.93 6.07
C ASP A 72 6.98 -11.78 5.11
N TRP A 73 5.98 -11.99 4.26
CA TRP A 73 5.56 -11.04 3.23
C TRP A 73 5.19 -9.65 3.79
N THR A 74 4.80 -9.59 5.07
CA THR A 74 4.41 -8.34 5.73
C THR A 74 5.58 -7.58 6.37
N SER A 75 6.81 -8.12 6.33
CA SER A 75 7.93 -7.56 7.09
C SER A 75 8.41 -6.19 6.60
N GLY A 76 8.09 -5.79 5.36
CA GLY A 76 8.41 -4.46 4.82
C GLY A 76 7.52 -3.32 5.30
N PHE A 77 6.31 -3.62 5.80
CA PHE A 77 5.31 -2.59 6.10
C PHE A 77 5.67 -1.75 7.33
N TYR A 78 6.19 -2.37 8.40
CA TYR A 78 6.58 -1.62 9.59
C TYR A 78 7.71 -0.59 9.35
N PRO A 79 8.85 -0.92 8.72
CA PRO A 79 9.82 0.10 8.33
C PRO A 79 9.23 1.12 7.35
N GLY A 80 8.31 0.72 6.46
CA GLY A 80 7.58 1.64 5.60
C GLY A 80 6.73 2.65 6.36
N SER A 81 6.00 2.23 7.39
CA SER A 81 5.23 3.11 8.26
C SER A 81 6.14 4.12 8.98
N LEU A 82 7.34 3.68 9.42
CA LEU A 82 8.34 4.58 10.02
C LEU A 82 8.86 5.62 9.01
N TRP A 83 9.05 5.24 7.74
CA TRP A 83 9.39 6.19 6.69
C TRP A 83 8.26 7.19 6.43
N TYR A 84 7.00 6.76 6.42
CA TYR A 84 5.88 7.70 6.28
C TYR A 84 5.73 8.62 7.48
N LEU A 85 5.94 8.14 8.71
CA LEU A 85 5.99 9.02 9.89
C LEU A 85 7.10 10.06 9.76
N TYR A 86 8.29 9.70 9.27
CA TYR A 86 9.33 10.67 8.95
C TYR A 86 8.87 11.67 7.89
N GLU A 87 8.23 11.23 6.81
CA GLU A 87 7.76 12.12 5.75
C GLU A 87 6.66 13.07 6.21
N LEU A 88 5.77 12.62 7.11
CA LEU A 88 4.67 13.41 7.66
C LEU A 88 5.11 14.42 8.73
N THR A 89 6.11 14.08 9.54
CA THR A 89 6.51 14.89 10.72
C THR A 89 7.85 15.61 10.54
N LYS A 90 8.71 15.08 9.67
CA LYS A 90 10.13 15.44 9.51
C LYS A 90 10.98 15.27 10.78
N ASP A 91 10.49 14.55 11.79
CA ASP A 91 11.27 14.22 12.99
C ASP A 91 12.31 13.13 12.68
N LYS A 92 13.58 13.44 12.96
CA LYS A 92 14.72 12.56 12.72
C LYS A 92 14.63 11.23 13.47
N LYS A 93 13.93 11.16 14.62
CA LYS A 93 13.75 9.91 15.37
C LYS A 93 13.12 8.82 14.50
N TRP A 94 12.18 9.21 13.63
CA TRP A 94 11.49 8.28 12.73
C TRP A 94 12.41 7.79 11.64
N LYS A 95 13.21 8.69 11.04
CA LYS A 95 14.23 8.31 10.05
C LYS A 95 15.25 7.33 10.62
N GLU A 96 15.77 7.59 11.81
CA GLU A 96 16.77 6.72 12.45
C GLU A 96 16.21 5.32 12.73
N ARG A 97 14.96 5.23 13.18
CA ARG A 97 14.26 3.94 13.33
C ARG A 97 14.02 3.29 11.98
N ALA A 98 13.49 4.03 11.00
CA ALA A 98 13.19 3.50 9.67
C ALA A 98 14.43 2.88 9.01
N VAL A 99 15.59 3.54 9.07
CA VAL A 99 16.89 2.99 8.62
C VAL A 99 17.20 1.68 9.36
N ARG A 100 17.16 1.69 10.71
CA ARG A 100 17.46 0.51 11.54
C ARG A 100 16.62 -0.71 11.18
N TYR A 101 15.33 -0.53 10.91
CA TYR A 101 14.43 -1.65 10.57
C TYR A 101 14.53 -2.04 9.09
N THR A 102 14.73 -1.07 8.19
CA THR A 102 14.94 -1.35 6.75
C THR A 102 16.18 -2.22 6.55
N GLU A 103 17.30 -1.89 7.19
CA GLU A 103 18.57 -2.61 6.99
C GLU A 103 18.58 -4.04 7.54
N LYS A 104 17.59 -4.44 8.35
CA LYS A 104 17.41 -5.85 8.75
C LYS A 104 16.94 -6.74 7.60
N LEU A 105 16.32 -6.15 6.57
CA LEU A 105 15.75 -6.82 5.41
C LEU A 105 16.79 -7.08 4.30
N ASP A 106 18.05 -6.67 4.49
CA ASP A 106 19.14 -6.79 3.53
C ASP A 106 19.24 -8.16 2.84
N THR A 107 19.07 -9.25 3.61
CA THR A 107 19.18 -10.63 3.09
C THR A 107 18.06 -11.02 2.13
N ILE A 108 16.97 -10.26 2.05
CA ILE A 108 15.83 -10.53 1.16
C ILE A 108 16.18 -10.28 -0.30
N GLN A 109 17.20 -9.47 -0.59
CA GLN A 109 17.64 -9.21 -1.96
C GLN A 109 18.05 -10.47 -2.75
N TYR A 110 18.37 -11.57 -2.06
CA TYR A 110 18.75 -12.85 -2.64
C TYR A 110 17.67 -13.92 -2.53
N TRP A 111 16.48 -13.58 -2.03
CA TRP A 111 15.42 -14.56 -1.81
C TRP A 111 14.48 -14.63 -3.01
N GLU A 112 14.30 -15.83 -3.55
CA GLU A 112 13.45 -16.09 -4.72
C GLU A 112 12.17 -16.86 -4.38
N GLY A 113 11.86 -17.05 -3.09
CA GLY A 113 10.84 -18.02 -2.65
C GLY A 113 9.39 -17.63 -2.94
N ASN A 114 9.07 -16.35 -3.03
CA ASN A 114 7.75 -15.88 -3.46
C ASN A 114 7.83 -14.48 -4.08
N HIS A 115 6.71 -14.02 -4.62
CA HIS A 115 6.62 -12.71 -5.27
C HIS A 115 6.65 -11.51 -4.31
N ASP A 116 6.43 -11.72 -3.01
CA ASP A 116 6.20 -10.67 -2.02
C ASP A 116 7.48 -9.92 -1.66
N VAL A 117 8.61 -10.32 -2.23
CA VAL A 117 9.84 -9.54 -2.17
C VAL A 117 9.64 -8.10 -2.66
N GLY A 118 8.66 -7.86 -3.55
CA GLY A 118 8.25 -6.52 -3.94
C GLY A 118 7.68 -5.73 -2.76
N PHE A 119 6.67 -6.24 -2.06
CA PHE A 119 6.13 -5.63 -0.84
C PHE A 119 7.22 -5.39 0.20
N ILE A 120 8.02 -6.42 0.49
CA ILE A 120 9.04 -6.34 1.52
C ILE A 120 10.04 -5.22 1.21
N MET A 121 10.53 -5.17 -0.03
CA MET A 121 11.65 -4.29 -0.39
C MET A 121 11.22 -2.90 -0.86
N GLU A 122 10.11 -2.73 -1.60
CA GLU A 122 9.64 -1.40 -1.99
C GLU A 122 9.05 -0.62 -0.81
N CYS A 123 8.29 -1.29 0.08
CA CYS A 123 7.76 -0.60 1.27
C CYS A 123 8.88 -0.17 2.22
N SER A 124 10.03 -0.85 2.22
CA SER A 124 11.18 -0.55 3.08
C SER A 124 12.27 0.24 2.35
N TYR A 125 13.13 -0.43 1.57
CA TYR A 125 14.22 0.16 0.81
C TYR A 125 13.74 1.14 -0.27
N GLY A 126 12.60 0.88 -0.92
CA GLY A 126 12.00 1.81 -1.88
C GLY A 126 11.65 3.16 -1.23
N ASN A 127 11.00 3.14 -0.07
CA ASN A 127 10.78 4.36 0.72
C ASN A 127 12.07 4.97 1.28
N ALA A 128 13.05 4.14 1.68
CA ALA A 128 14.36 4.62 2.11
C ALA A 128 15.06 5.43 1.00
N LEU A 129 15.00 5.00 -0.26
CA LEU A 129 15.57 5.72 -1.40
C LEU A 129 14.92 7.09 -1.63
N LYS A 130 13.64 7.27 -1.31
CA LYS A 130 12.96 8.58 -1.41
C LYS A 130 13.56 9.59 -0.41
N ALA A 131 13.86 9.15 0.81
CA ALA A 131 14.34 9.99 1.92
C ALA A 131 15.88 9.98 2.12
N HIS A 132 16.57 8.98 1.58
CA HIS A 132 18.00 8.71 1.74
C HIS A 132 18.56 7.97 0.51
N LYS A 133 18.85 8.73 -0.55
CA LYS A 133 19.44 8.20 -1.79
C LYS A 133 20.87 7.73 -1.54
N THR A 134 21.09 6.42 -1.58
CA THR A 134 22.42 5.81 -1.52
C THR A 134 22.57 4.77 -2.61
N LYS A 135 23.79 4.67 -3.17
CA LYS A 135 24.10 3.66 -4.18
C LYS A 135 23.92 2.24 -3.65
N ALA A 136 24.22 2.01 -2.37
CA ALA A 136 24.02 0.71 -1.73
C ALA A 136 22.56 0.27 -1.74
N TYR A 137 21.61 1.18 -1.49
CA TYR A 137 20.18 0.85 -1.52
C TYR A 137 19.66 0.66 -2.94
N GLU A 138 20.18 1.43 -3.90
CA GLU A 138 19.90 1.22 -5.33
C GLU A 138 20.32 -0.18 -5.79
N ASP A 139 21.52 -0.61 -5.40
CA ASP A 139 22.05 -1.94 -5.74
C ASP A 139 21.21 -3.07 -5.12
N ILE A 140 20.71 -2.89 -3.89
CA ILE A 140 19.79 -3.83 -3.22
C ILE A 140 18.46 -3.93 -3.98
N ILE A 141 17.87 -2.82 -4.42
CA ILE A 141 16.62 -2.82 -5.20
C ILE A 141 16.82 -3.59 -6.51
N VAL A 142 17.89 -3.28 -7.26
CA VAL A 142 18.20 -3.96 -8.52
C VAL A 142 18.46 -5.45 -8.30
N GLN A 143 19.19 -5.82 -7.25
CA GLN A 143 19.42 -7.23 -6.91
C GLN A 143 18.13 -7.96 -6.54
N THR A 144 17.23 -7.32 -5.79
CA THR A 144 15.92 -7.89 -5.45
C THR A 144 15.07 -8.08 -6.72
N ALA A 145 15.09 -7.13 -7.65
CA ALA A 145 14.38 -7.23 -8.91
C ALA A 145 14.84 -8.42 -9.76
N LYS A 146 16.14 -8.77 -9.72
CA LYS A 146 16.64 -10.02 -10.33
C LYS A 146 16.01 -11.25 -9.68
N SER A 147 15.99 -11.30 -8.35
CA SER A 147 15.40 -12.41 -7.59
C SER A 147 13.89 -12.55 -7.87
N LEU A 148 13.15 -11.45 -7.97
CA LEU A 148 11.74 -11.47 -8.38
C LEU A 148 11.59 -11.96 -9.83
N SER A 149 12.45 -11.49 -10.74
CA SER A 149 12.40 -11.86 -12.17
C SER A 149 12.65 -13.34 -12.42
N ALA A 150 13.36 -14.06 -11.54
CA ALA A 150 13.52 -15.51 -11.60
C ALA A 150 12.17 -16.28 -11.51
N ARG A 151 11.12 -15.62 -10.99
CA ARG A 151 9.76 -16.16 -10.91
C ARG A 151 8.95 -15.92 -12.19
N PHE A 152 9.49 -15.24 -13.19
CA PHE A 152 8.81 -15.03 -14.46
C PHE A 152 8.63 -16.36 -15.22
N ARG A 153 7.47 -16.52 -15.83
CA ARG A 153 7.08 -17.70 -16.63
C ARG A 153 6.79 -17.23 -18.04
N PRO A 154 7.78 -17.29 -18.95
CA PRO A 154 7.67 -16.68 -20.28
C PRO A 154 6.50 -17.19 -21.12
N ALA A 155 6.15 -18.47 -21.01
CA ALA A 155 5.03 -19.05 -21.75
C ALA A 155 3.68 -18.41 -21.37
N ALA A 156 3.49 -18.10 -20.09
CA ALA A 156 2.29 -17.45 -19.57
C ALA A 156 2.40 -15.90 -19.57
N GLY A 157 3.61 -15.34 -19.61
CA GLY A 157 3.83 -13.89 -19.52
C GLY A 157 3.60 -13.32 -18.13
N VAL A 158 3.77 -14.11 -17.07
CA VAL A 158 3.42 -13.73 -15.69
C VAL A 158 4.53 -14.06 -14.70
N LEU A 159 4.48 -13.44 -13.53
CA LEU A 159 5.30 -13.77 -12.37
C LEU A 159 4.52 -14.77 -11.53
N GLN A 160 5.11 -15.94 -11.28
CA GLN A 160 4.52 -16.94 -10.40
C GLN A 160 4.52 -16.44 -8.95
N SER A 161 3.36 -16.43 -8.29
CA SER A 161 3.22 -15.82 -6.96
C SER A 161 3.93 -16.61 -5.86
N TRP A 162 3.64 -17.90 -5.75
CA TRP A 162 4.34 -18.83 -4.85
C TRP A 162 4.60 -20.16 -5.55
N ASP A 163 5.44 -21.00 -4.95
CA ASP A 163 5.87 -22.26 -5.55
C ASP A 163 4.70 -23.23 -5.74
N GLY A 164 4.72 -23.97 -6.84
CA GLY A 164 3.67 -24.92 -7.17
C GLY A 164 3.46 -25.95 -6.05
N ASN A 165 2.22 -26.36 -5.86
CA ASN A 165 1.83 -27.38 -4.90
C ASN A 165 0.75 -28.30 -5.50
N GLU A 166 0.22 -29.25 -4.72
CA GLU A 166 -0.81 -30.19 -5.18
C GLU A 166 -2.08 -29.50 -5.70
N LYS A 167 -2.37 -28.28 -5.26
CA LYS A 167 -3.55 -27.52 -5.65
C LYS A 167 -3.31 -26.67 -6.90
N TRP A 168 -2.11 -26.11 -7.08
CA TRP A 168 -1.78 -25.24 -8.21
C TRP A 168 -0.35 -25.40 -8.67
N ALA A 169 -0.14 -25.59 -9.98
CA ALA A 169 1.21 -25.70 -10.55
C ALA A 169 1.91 -24.33 -10.71
N CYS A 170 1.19 -23.34 -11.24
CA CYS A 170 1.65 -21.95 -11.40
C CYS A 170 0.54 -20.96 -10.99
N PRO A 171 0.36 -20.73 -9.68
CA PRO A 171 -0.62 -19.76 -9.20
C PRO A 171 -0.11 -18.33 -9.37
N VAL A 172 -0.99 -17.46 -9.85
CA VAL A 172 -0.80 -16.00 -9.92
C VAL A 172 -1.93 -15.32 -9.20
N ILE A 173 -1.63 -14.52 -8.18
CA ILE A 173 -2.62 -13.78 -7.40
C ILE A 173 -2.65 -12.30 -7.75
N ILE A 174 -3.79 -11.64 -7.53
CA ILE A 174 -3.96 -10.22 -7.86
C ILE A 174 -2.98 -9.29 -7.09
N ASP A 175 -2.58 -9.69 -5.88
CA ASP A 175 -1.59 -9.00 -5.04
C ASP A 175 -0.24 -8.85 -5.74
N ASN A 176 0.06 -9.71 -6.73
CA ASN A 176 1.29 -9.62 -7.51
C ASN A 176 1.41 -8.28 -8.26
N MET A 177 0.29 -7.61 -8.56
CA MET A 177 0.30 -6.29 -9.16
C MET A 177 1.05 -5.25 -8.31
N MET A 178 0.98 -5.38 -6.99
CA MET A 178 1.66 -4.48 -6.06
C MET A 178 3.18 -4.65 -6.10
N ASN A 179 3.64 -5.87 -6.41
CA ASN A 179 5.06 -6.22 -6.44
C ASN A 179 5.76 -5.74 -7.73
N LEU A 180 5.01 -5.31 -8.74
CA LEU A 180 5.58 -4.82 -10.00
C LEU A 180 6.29 -3.47 -9.85
N GLU A 181 5.95 -2.69 -8.82
CA GLU A 181 6.62 -1.41 -8.53
C GLU A 181 8.14 -1.60 -8.36
N LEU A 182 8.58 -2.73 -7.78
CA LEU A 182 9.98 -3.09 -7.64
C LEU A 182 10.70 -3.18 -8.99
N LEU A 183 10.04 -3.78 -9.99
CA LEU A 183 10.60 -3.95 -11.32
C LEU A 183 10.68 -2.63 -12.07
N PHE A 184 9.63 -1.81 -11.99
CA PHE A 184 9.66 -0.46 -12.57
C PHE A 184 10.75 0.42 -11.94
N ASN A 185 10.91 0.37 -10.62
CA ASN A 185 11.96 1.09 -9.91
C ASN A 185 13.36 0.61 -10.32
N ALA A 186 13.56 -0.71 -10.41
CA ALA A 186 14.81 -1.29 -10.87
C ALA A 186 15.17 -0.90 -12.32
N THR A 187 14.20 -0.80 -13.24
CA THR A 187 14.45 -0.24 -14.58
C THR A 187 14.93 1.21 -14.50
N LYS A 188 14.30 2.06 -13.69
CA LYS A 188 14.72 3.47 -13.52
C LYS A 188 16.15 3.58 -12.98
N ILE A 189 16.52 2.71 -12.04
CA ILE A 189 17.84 2.72 -11.40
C ILE A 189 18.94 2.16 -12.33
N SER A 190 18.67 1.03 -12.98
CA SER A 190 19.69 0.29 -13.75
C SER A 190 19.74 0.65 -15.23
N GLY A 191 18.65 1.17 -15.79
CA GLY A 191 18.46 1.33 -17.23
C GLY A 191 18.16 0.03 -17.98
N ASP A 192 18.05 -1.11 -17.28
CA ASP A 192 17.73 -2.41 -17.90
C ASP A 192 16.22 -2.52 -18.17
N SER A 193 15.85 -2.67 -19.44
CA SER A 193 14.45 -2.74 -19.87
C SER A 193 13.79 -4.08 -19.51
N LEU A 194 14.56 -5.12 -19.21
CA LEU A 194 14.01 -6.44 -18.88
C LEU A 194 12.99 -6.38 -17.74
N TYR A 195 13.26 -5.60 -16.69
CA TYR A 195 12.34 -5.50 -15.56
C TYR A 195 11.03 -4.81 -15.95
N TYR A 196 11.10 -3.76 -16.77
CA TYR A 196 9.92 -3.08 -17.33
C TYR A 196 9.10 -4.03 -18.21
N ASP A 197 9.76 -4.77 -19.09
CA ASP A 197 9.11 -5.71 -20.01
C ASP A 197 8.38 -6.83 -19.26
N ILE A 198 8.99 -7.37 -18.20
CA ILE A 198 8.36 -8.35 -17.31
C ILE A 198 7.15 -7.75 -16.59
N ALA A 199 7.29 -6.53 -16.04
CA ALA A 199 6.21 -5.87 -15.30
C ALA A 199 5.00 -5.56 -16.20
N VAL A 200 5.24 -5.05 -17.41
CA VAL A 200 4.19 -4.80 -18.42
C VAL A 200 3.55 -6.10 -18.87
N SER A 201 4.35 -7.13 -19.17
CA SER A 201 3.83 -8.44 -19.58
C SER A 201 2.88 -9.02 -18.51
N HIS A 202 3.28 -8.94 -17.24
CA HIS A 202 2.45 -9.37 -16.13
C HIS A 202 1.15 -8.56 -16.03
N ALA A 203 1.25 -7.23 -16.03
CA ALA A 203 0.08 -6.36 -15.89
C ALA A 203 -0.95 -6.59 -17.02
N ASP A 204 -0.47 -6.77 -18.26
CA ASP A 204 -1.32 -7.06 -19.42
C ASP A 204 -2.05 -8.38 -19.25
N LYS A 205 -1.33 -9.44 -18.85
CA LYS A 205 -1.93 -10.76 -18.62
C LYS A 205 -2.90 -10.75 -17.44
N THR A 206 -2.67 -9.92 -16.44
CA THR A 206 -3.60 -9.72 -15.32
C THR A 206 -4.88 -9.04 -15.77
N ILE A 207 -4.84 -8.02 -16.65
CA ILE A 207 -6.07 -7.44 -17.25
C ILE A 207 -6.87 -8.53 -17.98
N GLU A 208 -6.20 -9.30 -18.83
CA GLU A 208 -6.85 -10.32 -19.65
C GLU A 208 -7.52 -11.42 -18.82
N ASN A 209 -6.91 -11.82 -17.70
CA ASN A 209 -7.23 -13.09 -17.06
C ASN A 209 -7.79 -12.98 -15.64
N HIS A 210 -7.42 -11.97 -14.85
CA HIS A 210 -7.88 -11.84 -13.47
C HIS A 210 -9.22 -11.14 -13.33
N TYR A 211 -9.72 -10.47 -14.37
CA TYR A 211 -10.97 -9.72 -14.29
C TYR A 211 -12.15 -10.45 -14.93
N ARG A 212 -13.31 -10.26 -14.32
CA ARG A 212 -14.63 -10.62 -14.87
C ARG A 212 -15.19 -9.43 -15.66
N ASP A 213 -16.29 -9.66 -16.38
CA ASP A 213 -16.91 -8.63 -17.23
C ASP A 213 -17.42 -7.41 -16.43
N ASP A 214 -17.73 -7.58 -15.15
CA ASP A 214 -18.14 -6.51 -14.23
C ASP A 214 -16.98 -5.80 -13.53
N TYR A 215 -15.75 -6.13 -13.89
CA TYR A 215 -14.50 -5.64 -13.32
C TYR A 215 -14.23 -6.04 -11.86
N SER A 216 -14.99 -7.00 -11.32
CA SER A 216 -14.54 -7.74 -10.15
C SER A 216 -13.37 -8.66 -10.51
N SER A 217 -12.39 -8.78 -9.61
CA SER A 217 -11.26 -9.68 -9.82
C SER A 217 -11.44 -11.05 -9.16
N TYR A 218 -10.89 -12.08 -9.81
CA TYR A 218 -10.52 -13.33 -9.14
C TYR A 218 -9.31 -13.08 -8.24
N HIS A 219 -9.20 -13.82 -7.14
CA HIS A 219 -7.98 -13.78 -6.33
C HIS A 219 -6.85 -14.50 -7.05
N VAL A 220 -7.06 -15.74 -7.52
CA VAL A 220 -6.02 -16.60 -8.10
C VAL A 220 -6.39 -17.01 -9.52
N VAL A 221 -5.40 -16.95 -10.42
CA VAL A 221 -5.44 -17.57 -11.74
C VAL A 221 -4.30 -18.58 -11.82
N GLU A 222 -4.62 -19.81 -12.17
CA GLU A 222 -3.66 -20.88 -12.39
C GLU A 222 -3.33 -21.01 -13.88
N TYR A 223 -2.04 -21.09 -14.17
CA TYR A 223 -1.50 -21.29 -15.51
C TYR A 223 -0.85 -22.67 -15.64
N ASP A 224 -0.93 -23.26 -16.83
CA ASP A 224 -0.15 -24.44 -17.19
C ASP A 224 1.33 -24.05 -17.37
N THR A 225 2.24 -24.80 -16.75
CA THR A 225 3.66 -24.44 -16.68
C THR A 225 4.41 -24.60 -18.00
N ILE A 226 3.82 -25.31 -18.96
CA ILE A 226 4.45 -25.62 -20.27
C ILE A 226 3.90 -24.68 -21.34
N SER A 227 2.58 -24.67 -21.51
CA SER A 227 1.89 -23.91 -22.56
C SER A 227 1.58 -22.47 -22.18
N GLY A 228 1.50 -22.16 -20.89
CA GLY A 228 1.03 -20.87 -20.40
C GLY A 228 -0.48 -20.65 -20.53
N ALA A 229 -1.26 -21.68 -20.85
CA ALA A 229 -2.71 -21.59 -20.92
C ALA A 229 -3.34 -21.49 -19.52
N ILE A 230 -4.51 -20.84 -19.44
CA ILE A 230 -5.29 -20.78 -18.19
C ILE A 230 -5.86 -22.16 -17.88
N VAL A 231 -5.59 -22.64 -16.66
CA VAL A 231 -6.14 -23.90 -16.14
C VAL A 231 -7.40 -23.63 -15.35
N LYS A 232 -7.35 -22.68 -14.40
CA LYS A 232 -8.47 -22.38 -13.51
C LYS A 232 -8.41 -20.95 -12.96
N LYS A 233 -9.57 -20.34 -12.72
CA LYS A 233 -9.73 -19.09 -11.96
C LYS A 233 -10.48 -19.39 -10.66
N ASN A 234 -9.95 -18.96 -9.51
CA ASN A 234 -10.46 -19.36 -8.20
C ASN A 234 -10.12 -18.34 -7.10
N THR A 235 -10.41 -18.70 -5.85
CA THR A 235 -10.00 -17.92 -4.68
C THR A 235 -9.09 -18.66 -3.71
N HIS A 236 -8.25 -17.89 -3.01
CA HIS A 236 -7.50 -18.36 -1.85
C HIS A 236 -8.03 -17.78 -0.54
N GLN A 237 -8.39 -16.49 -0.52
CA GLN A 237 -8.81 -15.79 0.70
C GLN A 237 -10.22 -15.18 0.65
N GLY A 238 -10.87 -15.18 -0.52
CA GLY A 238 -12.23 -14.65 -0.67
C GLY A 238 -13.32 -15.62 -0.23
N TYR A 239 -14.56 -15.14 -0.22
CA TYR A 239 -15.76 -15.89 0.17
C TYR A 239 -16.03 -17.10 -0.73
N SER A 240 -15.85 -16.96 -2.04
CA SER A 240 -15.97 -18.05 -3.01
C SER A 240 -15.11 -17.79 -4.25
N ASP A 241 -14.92 -18.80 -5.12
CA ASP A 241 -14.17 -18.63 -6.37
C ASP A 241 -14.73 -17.49 -7.26
N GLY A 242 -16.03 -17.25 -7.17
CA GLY A 242 -16.73 -16.19 -7.91
C GLY A 242 -16.84 -14.85 -7.19
N SER A 243 -16.42 -14.76 -5.92
CA SER A 243 -16.61 -13.53 -5.15
C SER A 243 -15.54 -12.47 -5.40
N ALA A 244 -15.87 -11.23 -5.01
CA ALA A 244 -15.01 -10.07 -5.03
C ALA A 244 -14.42 -9.81 -3.63
N TRP A 245 -13.34 -10.52 -3.31
CA TRP A 245 -12.58 -10.28 -2.09
C TRP A 245 -12.08 -8.83 -2.00
N ALA A 246 -12.41 -8.13 -0.91
CA ALA A 246 -12.33 -6.67 -0.87
C ALA A 246 -10.90 -6.14 -1.02
N ARG A 247 -9.94 -6.76 -0.32
CA ARG A 247 -8.52 -6.39 -0.44
C ARG A 247 -7.94 -6.74 -1.82
N GLY A 248 -8.40 -7.82 -2.46
CA GLY A 248 -8.01 -8.15 -3.82
C GLY A 248 -8.45 -7.10 -4.84
N GLN A 249 -9.64 -6.50 -4.64
CA GLN A 249 -10.08 -5.36 -5.47
C GLN A 249 -9.21 -4.14 -5.22
N ALA A 250 -8.87 -3.87 -3.95
CA ALA A 250 -8.00 -2.75 -3.57
C ALA A 250 -6.57 -2.89 -4.16
N TRP A 251 -6.01 -4.10 -4.19
CA TRP A 251 -4.75 -4.40 -4.87
C TRP A 251 -4.81 -4.19 -6.37
N GLY A 252 -5.91 -4.58 -7.01
CA GLY A 252 -6.14 -4.29 -8.42
C GLY A 252 -6.15 -2.78 -8.69
N LEU A 253 -6.97 -2.04 -7.93
CA LEU A 253 -7.10 -0.59 -8.07
C LEU A 253 -5.75 0.13 -7.88
N TYR A 254 -5.05 -0.18 -6.80
CA TYR A 254 -3.75 0.40 -6.51
C TYR A 254 -2.73 0.00 -7.58
N GLY A 255 -2.63 -1.30 -7.88
CA GLY A 255 -1.68 -1.87 -8.82
C GLY A 255 -1.77 -1.25 -10.21
N PHE A 256 -2.98 -1.11 -10.76
CA PHE A 256 -3.17 -0.49 -12.07
C PHE A 256 -2.99 1.03 -12.07
N THR A 257 -3.32 1.71 -10.96
CA THR A 257 -2.98 3.12 -10.78
C THR A 257 -1.45 3.32 -10.82
N MET A 258 -0.72 2.45 -10.12
CA MET A 258 0.75 2.42 -10.12
C MET A 258 1.29 2.07 -11.52
N SER A 259 0.78 1.04 -12.20
CA SER A 259 1.20 0.71 -13.56
C SER A 259 0.99 1.87 -14.53
N TYR A 260 -0.11 2.63 -14.40
CA TYR A 260 -0.29 3.86 -15.19
C TYR A 260 0.72 4.94 -14.82
N ARG A 261 1.02 5.16 -13.54
CA ARG A 261 2.07 6.12 -13.12
C ARG A 261 3.39 5.80 -13.83
N GLU A 262 3.77 4.53 -13.86
CA GLU A 262 5.06 4.05 -14.33
C GLU A 262 5.19 3.99 -15.86
N THR A 263 4.10 3.68 -16.57
CA THR A 263 4.13 3.43 -18.02
C THR A 263 3.45 4.51 -18.86
N LYS A 264 2.51 5.26 -18.26
CA LYS A 264 1.57 6.17 -18.94
C LYS A 264 0.71 5.50 -20.01
N ASP A 265 0.63 4.17 -20.03
CA ASP A 265 -0.24 3.44 -20.96
C ASP A 265 -1.71 3.57 -20.52
N PRO A 266 -2.59 4.20 -21.33
CA PRO A 266 -3.96 4.49 -20.94
C PRO A 266 -4.79 3.26 -20.57
N LYS A 267 -4.44 2.05 -21.04
CA LYS A 267 -5.20 0.83 -20.68
C LYS A 267 -5.20 0.56 -19.17
N TYR A 268 -4.11 0.90 -18.47
CA TYR A 268 -4.02 0.72 -17.03
C TYR A 268 -4.85 1.77 -16.29
N LEU A 269 -4.92 3.00 -16.81
CA LEU A 269 -5.78 4.04 -16.24
C LEU A 269 -7.25 3.66 -16.37
N GLU A 270 -7.68 3.21 -17.55
CA GLU A 270 -9.06 2.75 -17.76
C GLU A 270 -9.39 1.55 -16.88
N GLN A 271 -8.49 0.57 -16.76
CA GLN A 271 -8.69 -0.56 -15.84
C GLN A 271 -8.87 -0.07 -14.38
N ALA A 272 -8.01 0.83 -13.89
CA ALA A 272 -8.13 1.37 -12.54
C ALA A 272 -9.47 2.10 -12.32
N LYS A 273 -9.93 2.88 -13.31
CA LYS A 273 -11.23 3.58 -13.27
C LYS A 273 -12.40 2.60 -13.22
N HIS A 274 -12.34 1.52 -14.00
CA HIS A 274 -13.37 0.49 -13.99
C HIS A 274 -13.46 -0.24 -12.65
N ILE A 275 -12.31 -0.61 -12.06
CA ILE A 275 -12.25 -1.23 -10.73
C ILE A 275 -12.81 -0.27 -9.66
N ALA A 276 -12.39 1.00 -9.68
CA ALA A 276 -12.89 2.01 -8.76
C ALA A 276 -14.42 2.16 -8.88
N ASN A 277 -14.94 2.10 -10.11
CA ASN A 277 -16.38 2.17 -10.35
C ASN A 277 -17.12 0.94 -9.81
N PHE A 278 -16.63 -0.27 -10.07
CA PHE A 278 -17.17 -1.52 -9.51
C PHE A 278 -17.26 -1.43 -7.98
N MET A 279 -16.13 -1.12 -7.31
CA MET A 279 -16.05 -1.04 -5.85
C MET A 279 -17.03 0.00 -5.28
N ARG A 280 -17.06 1.21 -5.85
CA ARG A 280 -17.90 2.32 -5.37
C ARG A 280 -19.39 2.08 -5.58
N GLN A 281 -19.76 1.44 -6.69
CA GLN A 281 -21.15 1.15 -7.04
C GLN A 281 -21.66 -0.17 -6.43
N ASN A 282 -20.78 -0.96 -5.82
CA ASN A 282 -21.18 -2.24 -5.24
C ASN A 282 -22.22 -2.00 -4.13
N PRO A 283 -23.41 -2.63 -4.19
CA PRO A 283 -24.48 -2.44 -3.21
C PRO A 283 -24.13 -2.95 -1.81
N ASN A 284 -23.02 -3.69 -1.69
CA ASN A 284 -22.49 -4.18 -0.44
C ASN A 284 -21.43 -3.27 0.19
N LEU A 285 -21.02 -2.19 -0.50
CA LEU A 285 -20.21 -1.14 0.10
C LEU A 285 -21.03 -0.41 1.20
N PRO A 286 -20.57 -0.42 2.46
CA PRO A 286 -21.30 0.20 3.55
C PRO A 286 -21.26 1.72 3.54
N ALA A 287 -22.16 2.37 4.28
CA ALA A 287 -22.30 3.83 4.27
C ALA A 287 -21.04 4.58 4.76
N ASP A 288 -20.30 4.00 5.72
CA ASP A 288 -19.01 4.50 6.22
C ASP A 288 -17.85 4.28 5.23
N GLN A 289 -18.10 3.67 4.06
CA GLN A 289 -17.13 3.43 2.99
C GLN A 289 -15.97 2.50 3.36
N VAL A 290 -16.03 1.81 4.51
CA VAL A 290 -15.08 0.74 4.86
C VAL A 290 -15.73 -0.58 4.44
N PRO A 291 -15.19 -1.32 3.46
CA PRO A 291 -15.85 -2.50 2.94
C PRO A 291 -15.90 -3.61 3.99
N TYR A 292 -16.87 -4.52 3.84
CA TYR A 292 -16.74 -5.86 4.41
C TYR A 292 -15.51 -6.56 3.81
N TRP A 293 -15.04 -7.63 4.44
CA TRP A 293 -13.88 -8.40 3.96
C TRP A 293 -14.03 -8.95 2.53
N ASP A 294 -15.26 -9.15 2.05
CA ASP A 294 -15.59 -9.56 0.69
C ASP A 294 -16.91 -8.89 0.27
N TYR A 295 -16.96 -8.38 -0.96
CA TYR A 295 -18.12 -7.65 -1.47
C TYR A 295 -19.32 -8.56 -1.75
N ASP A 296 -19.17 -9.88 -1.79
CA ASP A 296 -20.29 -10.83 -2.00
C ASP A 296 -20.58 -11.68 -0.76
N ALA A 297 -19.86 -11.47 0.34
CA ALA A 297 -20.12 -12.17 1.58
C ALA A 297 -21.54 -11.84 2.12
N PRO A 298 -22.26 -12.84 2.66
CA PRO A 298 -23.52 -12.60 3.36
C PRO A 298 -23.35 -11.57 4.47
N LYS A 299 -24.27 -10.59 4.51
CA LYS A 299 -24.28 -9.55 5.53
C LYS A 299 -25.05 -10.00 6.76
N GLY A 300 -24.41 -9.90 7.91
CA GLY A 300 -25.01 -10.02 9.23
C GLY A 300 -24.33 -9.05 10.20
N PRO A 301 -24.81 -9.00 11.45
CA PRO A 301 -24.24 -8.16 12.50
C PRO A 301 -22.74 -8.41 12.72
N ASP A 302 -22.30 -9.65 12.53
CA ASP A 302 -20.92 -10.09 12.81
C ASP A 302 -20.06 -10.21 11.54
N THR A 303 -20.56 -9.78 10.37
CA THR A 303 -19.75 -9.83 9.14
C THR A 303 -18.61 -8.81 9.27
N PRO A 304 -17.33 -9.25 9.30
CA PRO A 304 -16.24 -8.35 9.63
C PRO A 304 -15.94 -7.38 8.49
N ARG A 305 -15.48 -6.20 8.90
CA ARG A 305 -14.91 -5.17 8.03
C ARG A 305 -13.48 -5.54 7.63
N ASP A 306 -12.97 -4.90 6.58
CA ASP A 306 -11.54 -4.92 6.30
C ASP A 306 -10.99 -3.50 6.14
N ALA A 307 -10.54 -2.92 7.24
CA ALA A 307 -9.93 -1.60 7.28
C ALA A 307 -8.67 -1.51 6.41
N SER A 308 -7.95 -2.63 6.21
CA SER A 308 -6.81 -2.67 5.31
C SER A 308 -7.21 -2.39 3.86
N ALA A 309 -8.26 -3.05 3.35
CA ALA A 309 -8.81 -2.81 2.02
C ALA A 309 -9.22 -1.34 1.84
N ALA A 310 -9.82 -0.73 2.86
CA ALA A 310 -10.19 0.68 2.85
C ALA A 310 -8.96 1.59 2.76
N ALA A 311 -7.92 1.35 3.57
CA ALA A 311 -6.71 2.16 3.58
C ALA A 311 -5.97 2.12 2.24
N ILE A 312 -5.85 0.93 1.64
CA ILE A 312 -5.27 0.72 0.31
C ILE A 312 -6.07 1.48 -0.74
N THR A 313 -7.40 1.36 -0.69
CA THR A 313 -8.31 2.04 -1.62
C THR A 313 -8.16 3.55 -1.52
N ALA A 314 -8.14 4.11 -0.31
CA ALA A 314 -7.96 5.55 -0.11
C ALA A 314 -6.61 6.04 -0.68
N SER A 315 -5.52 5.32 -0.41
CA SER A 315 -4.20 5.64 -0.95
C SER A 315 -4.19 5.64 -2.49
N ALA A 316 -4.79 4.61 -3.10
CA ALA A 316 -4.89 4.49 -4.55
C ALA A 316 -5.75 5.61 -5.17
N LEU A 317 -6.89 5.94 -4.56
CA LEU A 317 -7.79 7.00 -5.05
C LEU A 317 -7.12 8.38 -5.00
N PHE A 318 -6.34 8.69 -3.96
CA PHE A 318 -5.61 9.95 -3.91
C PHE A 318 -4.62 10.08 -5.07
N GLU A 319 -3.92 9.00 -5.42
CA GLU A 319 -3.00 9.01 -6.56
C GLU A 319 -3.75 9.02 -7.91
N LEU A 320 -4.76 8.18 -8.07
CA LEU A 320 -5.59 8.10 -9.29
C LEU A 320 -6.22 9.45 -9.63
N SER A 321 -6.61 10.23 -8.61
CA SER A 321 -7.17 11.57 -8.78
C SER A 321 -6.24 12.53 -9.54
N GLY A 322 -4.91 12.29 -9.51
CA GLY A 322 -3.92 13.09 -10.23
C GLY A 322 -3.78 12.75 -11.73
N PHE A 323 -4.54 11.77 -12.24
CA PHE A 323 -4.43 11.27 -13.61
C PHE A 323 -5.70 11.41 -14.44
N VAL A 324 -6.79 11.90 -13.83
CA VAL A 324 -8.13 11.87 -14.44
C VAL A 324 -8.68 13.28 -14.67
N SER A 325 -9.86 13.35 -15.31
CA SER A 325 -10.57 14.62 -15.50
C SER A 325 -10.97 15.26 -14.16
N GLU A 326 -11.27 16.56 -14.14
CA GLU A 326 -11.59 17.29 -12.90
C GLU A 326 -12.85 16.74 -12.20
N ASP A 327 -13.86 16.29 -12.97
CA ASP A 327 -15.08 15.69 -12.43
C ASP A 327 -14.79 14.35 -11.74
N GLU A 328 -13.97 13.50 -12.38
CA GLU A 328 -13.52 12.22 -11.82
C GLU A 328 -12.60 12.45 -10.61
N ARG A 329 -11.68 13.42 -10.69
CA ARG A 329 -10.80 13.83 -9.59
C ARG A 329 -11.63 14.20 -8.37
N THR A 330 -12.62 15.07 -8.53
CA THR A 330 -13.54 15.47 -7.45
C THR A 330 -14.27 14.27 -6.87
N ALA A 331 -14.77 13.34 -7.70
CA ALA A 331 -15.45 12.14 -7.24
C ALA A 331 -14.53 11.20 -6.43
N TYR A 332 -13.30 10.97 -6.90
CA TYR A 332 -12.32 10.12 -6.21
C TYR A 332 -11.79 10.73 -4.93
N LEU A 333 -11.49 12.03 -4.92
CA LEU A 333 -11.08 12.75 -3.70
C LEU A 333 -12.18 12.70 -2.63
N ASN A 334 -13.43 13.00 -3.00
CA ASN A 334 -14.55 12.93 -2.07
C ASN A 334 -14.75 11.51 -1.49
N TRP A 335 -14.51 10.47 -2.30
CA TRP A 335 -14.61 9.10 -1.83
C TRP A 335 -13.46 8.73 -0.89
N ALA A 336 -12.22 9.04 -1.28
CA ALA A 336 -11.04 8.83 -0.43
C ALA A 336 -11.16 9.58 0.91
N GLU A 337 -11.67 10.82 0.91
CA GLU A 337 -11.90 11.58 2.14
C GLU A 337 -12.95 10.97 3.05
N LYS A 338 -14.02 10.39 2.51
CA LYS A 338 -15.01 9.65 3.31
C LYS A 338 -14.39 8.41 3.96
N ILE A 339 -13.60 7.65 3.21
CA ILE A 339 -12.86 6.50 3.75
C ILE A 339 -11.94 6.96 4.88
N MET A 340 -11.11 8.00 4.65
CA MET A 340 -10.18 8.51 5.65
C MET A 340 -10.93 9.01 6.89
N LYS A 341 -12.06 9.70 6.74
CA LYS A 341 -12.87 10.15 7.87
C LYS A 341 -13.33 8.98 8.75
N SER A 342 -13.75 7.87 8.14
CA SER A 342 -14.13 6.67 8.87
C SER A 342 -12.91 6.02 9.55
N LEU A 343 -11.79 5.86 8.83
CA LEU A 343 -10.57 5.27 9.37
C LEU A 343 -9.95 6.09 10.52
N MET A 344 -10.09 7.42 10.51
CA MET A 344 -9.64 8.32 11.58
C MET A 344 -10.60 8.39 12.77
N SER A 345 -11.80 7.80 12.67
CA SER A 345 -12.77 7.80 13.76
C SER A 345 -12.41 6.79 14.86
N PRO A 346 -12.91 6.95 16.10
CA PRO A 346 -12.69 5.99 17.18
C PRO A 346 -13.17 4.56 16.86
N ASP A 347 -14.04 4.38 15.87
CA ASP A 347 -14.51 3.07 15.43
C ASP A 347 -13.37 2.27 14.79
N TYR A 348 -12.41 2.92 14.12
CA TYR A 348 -11.30 2.25 13.43
C TYR A 348 -9.92 2.64 13.96
N LEU A 349 -9.68 3.91 14.31
CA LEU A 349 -8.42 4.37 14.89
C LEU A 349 -8.35 3.99 16.38
N ALA A 350 -7.28 3.31 16.76
CA ALA A 350 -7.01 2.94 18.14
C ALA A 350 -6.68 4.18 19.00
N ALA A 351 -7.17 4.18 20.23
CA ALA A 351 -6.71 5.14 21.23
C ALA A 351 -5.24 4.84 21.61
N THR A 352 -4.47 5.88 21.92
CA THR A 352 -3.07 5.74 22.33
C THR A 352 -2.89 4.73 23.47
N GLY A 353 -1.95 3.80 23.32
CA GLY A 353 -1.64 2.74 24.28
C GLY A 353 -2.57 1.53 24.22
N THR A 354 -3.50 1.48 23.25
CA THR A 354 -4.39 0.33 23.02
C THR A 354 -4.02 -0.40 21.73
N ASN A 355 -4.74 -1.49 21.40
CA ASN A 355 -4.61 -2.22 20.14
C ASN A 355 -3.18 -2.72 19.87
N GLU A 356 -2.44 -3.10 20.92
CA GLU A 356 -1.02 -3.45 20.84
C GLU A 356 -0.18 -2.42 20.05
N ASN A 357 -0.56 -1.16 20.17
CA ASN A 357 0.06 0.01 19.55
C ASN A 357 -0.06 0.10 18.03
N PHE A 358 -0.87 -0.73 17.37
CA PHE A 358 -1.24 -0.55 15.96
C PHE A 358 -2.24 0.60 15.80
N LEU A 359 -2.26 1.25 14.63
CA LEU A 359 -3.14 2.39 14.38
C LEU A 359 -4.56 1.93 14.11
N LEU A 360 -4.76 1.09 13.10
CA LEU A 360 -6.08 0.68 12.67
C LEU A 360 -6.51 -0.64 13.31
N LYS A 361 -7.78 -0.70 13.72
CA LYS A 361 -8.51 -1.90 14.13
C LYS A 361 -9.21 -2.53 12.91
N HIS A 362 -9.85 -3.67 13.11
CA HIS A 362 -10.87 -4.23 12.20
C HIS A 362 -10.39 -4.52 10.77
N SER A 363 -9.24 -5.17 10.62
CA SER A 363 -8.79 -5.76 9.36
C SER A 363 -8.98 -7.28 9.36
N VAL A 364 -9.00 -7.88 8.17
CA VAL A 364 -9.18 -9.33 7.99
C VAL A 364 -8.08 -9.93 7.12
N GLY A 365 -7.21 -10.76 7.68
CA GLY A 365 -6.19 -11.50 6.93
C GLY A 365 -6.81 -12.59 6.06
N SER A 366 -7.36 -13.65 6.66
CA SER A 366 -8.00 -14.70 5.87
C SER A 366 -9.06 -15.51 6.63
N ILE A 367 -10.34 -15.27 6.31
CA ILE A 367 -11.46 -16.01 6.89
C ILE A 367 -11.47 -17.50 6.50
N PRO A 368 -11.24 -17.89 5.22
CA PRO A 368 -11.23 -19.32 4.85
C PRO A 368 -10.21 -20.16 5.63
N HIS A 369 -9.16 -19.54 6.18
CA HIS A 369 -8.14 -20.19 6.98
C HIS A 369 -8.30 -19.98 8.49
N GLY A 370 -9.30 -19.21 8.94
CA GLY A 370 -9.55 -18.94 10.36
C GLY A 370 -8.47 -18.08 11.03
N VAL A 371 -7.76 -17.23 10.28
CA VAL A 371 -6.63 -16.44 10.80
C VAL A 371 -6.84 -14.94 10.59
N GLU A 372 -6.39 -14.16 11.57
CA GLU A 372 -6.35 -12.70 11.51
C GLU A 372 -7.73 -12.08 11.19
N ILE A 373 -8.78 -12.54 11.86
CA ILE A 373 -10.15 -12.04 11.66
C ILE A 373 -10.44 -10.96 12.69
N ASP A 374 -10.76 -9.75 12.23
CA ASP A 374 -11.08 -8.60 13.08
C ASP A 374 -9.92 -8.18 14.02
N VAL A 375 -8.74 -7.98 13.42
CA VAL A 375 -7.50 -7.63 14.13
C VAL A 375 -6.78 -6.46 13.45
N PRO A 376 -5.84 -5.77 14.11
CA PRO A 376 -4.93 -4.87 13.41
C PRO A 376 -3.99 -5.62 12.47
N LEU A 377 -3.60 -5.00 11.36
CA LEU A 377 -2.63 -5.53 10.41
C LEU A 377 -1.64 -4.42 10.02
N ASN A 378 -0.34 -4.72 10.07
CA ASN A 378 0.71 -3.73 9.83
C ASN A 378 0.63 -3.05 8.44
N TYR A 379 0.12 -3.74 7.42
CA TYR A 379 -0.14 -3.17 6.11
C TYR A 379 -1.34 -2.21 6.12
N ALA A 380 -2.34 -2.40 6.98
CA ALA A 380 -3.41 -1.42 7.15
C ALA A 380 -2.84 -0.08 7.64
N ASP A 381 -1.97 -0.12 8.66
CA ASP A 381 -1.28 1.06 9.17
C ASP A 381 -0.41 1.72 8.09
N TYR A 382 0.35 0.92 7.32
CA TYR A 382 1.22 1.41 6.25
C TYR A 382 0.43 2.21 5.20
N TYR A 383 -0.63 1.61 4.64
CA TYR A 383 -1.43 2.27 3.59
C TYR A 383 -2.27 3.42 4.15
N PHE A 384 -2.62 3.39 5.44
CA PHE A 384 -3.28 4.52 6.10
C PHE A 384 -2.35 5.74 6.23
N LEU A 385 -1.10 5.52 6.68
CA LEU A 385 -0.08 6.57 6.73
C LEU A 385 0.29 7.07 5.34
N GLU A 386 0.37 6.18 4.35
CA GLU A 386 0.56 6.57 2.96
C GLU A 386 -0.60 7.46 2.46
N ALA A 387 -1.85 7.09 2.74
CA ALA A 387 -3.02 7.87 2.35
C ALA A 387 -3.01 9.27 3.01
N LEU A 388 -2.62 9.38 4.28
CA LEU A 388 -2.40 10.66 4.95
C LEU A 388 -1.31 11.49 4.23
N PHE A 389 -0.19 10.85 3.89
CA PHE A 389 0.91 11.50 3.20
C PHE A 389 0.51 11.99 1.80
N ARG A 390 -0.19 11.16 1.02
CA ARG A 390 -0.69 11.53 -0.31
C ARG A 390 -1.68 12.67 -0.22
N LYS A 391 -2.66 12.60 0.69
CA LYS A 391 -3.63 13.67 0.94
C LYS A 391 -2.94 15.01 1.25
N GLY A 392 -1.92 14.99 2.11
CA GLY A 392 -1.18 16.20 2.48
C GLY A 392 -0.30 16.79 1.35
N ASN A 393 -0.01 16.01 0.31
CA ASN A 393 0.84 16.41 -0.82
C ASN A 393 0.09 16.53 -2.16
N LEU A 394 -1.24 16.46 -2.15
CA LEU A 394 -2.03 16.79 -3.33
C LEU A 394 -1.71 18.24 -3.73
N LYS A 395 -1.28 18.42 -4.98
CA LYS A 395 -1.14 19.76 -5.56
C LYS A 395 -2.54 20.26 -5.90
N ASP A 396 -2.84 21.50 -5.54
CA ASP A 396 -4.09 22.19 -5.93
C ASP A 396 -4.26 22.18 -7.45
#